data_AF-A0A962JJN3-F1
#
_entry.id   AF-A0A962JJN3-F1
#
_cell.length_a   1.000
_cell.length_b   1.000
_cell.length_c   1.000
_cell.angle_alpha   90.00
_cell.angle_beta   90.00
_cell.angle_gamma   90.00
#
_symmetry.space_group_name_H-M   'P 1'
#
loop_
_entity.id
_entity.type
_entity.pdbx_description
1 polymer ?
#
loop_
_entity_poly.entity_id
_entity_poly.type
_entity_poly.pdbx_seq_one_letter_code
_entity_poly.pdbx_strand_id
1 'polypeptide(L)'
;QIIDLATQLAPFSQLKKPIYSVMGNHDEQKPGPALTKDLRRALLANNVKPIDGTSIDLGVVRLAGIGDIEIPSDLKALTALALQDKPMLLLTHNPDSKYALPKMQQPFVLLAGHTHGGQVNLPVVTQKVLNLVTKQGYKRGLYPLAEGQLFVTSGIGMIGLPLRFAMPPTIDILQFE
;
A
#
# COMPACT_ATOMS: atom_id res chain seq x y z
N GLN A 1 -5.20 -26.88 -12.20
CA GLN A 1 -3.76 -26.69 -11.89
C GLN A 1 -3.64 -25.46 -11.02
N ILE A 2 -3.05 -25.58 -9.83
CA ILE A 2 -2.69 -24.40 -9.04
C ILE A 2 -1.46 -23.81 -9.74
N ILE A 3 -1.62 -22.67 -10.41
CA ILE A 3 -0.51 -21.93 -10.99
C ILE A 3 0.31 -21.36 -9.82
N ASP A 4 1.62 -21.61 -9.77
CA ASP A 4 2.46 -21.08 -8.71
C ASP A 4 2.54 -19.54 -8.76
N LEU A 5 2.87 -18.93 -7.61
CA LEU A 5 2.88 -17.46 -7.48
C LEU A 5 3.87 -16.80 -8.44
N ALA A 6 5.02 -17.42 -8.71
CA ALA A 6 6.02 -16.84 -9.60
C ALA A 6 5.50 -16.75 -11.04
N THR A 7 4.79 -17.77 -11.50
CA THR A 7 4.15 -17.81 -12.81
C THR A 7 3.01 -16.79 -12.90
N GLN A 8 2.22 -16.61 -11.84
CA GLN A 8 1.15 -15.59 -11.82
C GLN A 8 1.71 -14.16 -11.89
N LEU A 9 2.89 -13.93 -11.33
CA LEU A 9 3.56 -12.62 -11.31
C LEU A 9 4.50 -12.39 -12.51
N ALA A 10 4.59 -13.35 -13.44
CA ALA A 10 5.42 -13.27 -14.64
C ALA A 10 5.28 -11.98 -15.47
N PRO A 11 4.08 -11.36 -15.61
CA PRO A 11 3.95 -10.10 -16.35
C PRO A 11 4.83 -8.96 -15.82
N PHE A 12 5.13 -8.91 -14.52
CA PHE A 12 5.99 -7.87 -13.94
C PHE A 12 7.42 -7.93 -14.46
N SER A 13 7.92 -9.12 -14.81
CA SER A 13 9.28 -9.29 -15.36
C SER A 13 9.51 -8.57 -16.69
N GLN A 14 8.44 -8.22 -17.41
CA GLN A 14 8.48 -7.55 -18.70
C GLN A 14 8.64 -6.02 -18.58
N LEU A 15 8.43 -5.45 -17.39
CA LEU A 15 8.50 -4.01 -17.18
C LEU A 15 9.96 -3.55 -17.10
N LYS A 16 10.27 -2.43 -17.76
CA LYS A 16 11.63 -1.84 -17.82
C LYS A 16 11.90 -0.80 -16.74
N LYS A 17 10.96 -0.60 -15.82
CA LYS A 17 11.05 0.38 -14.72
C LYS A 17 11.15 -0.36 -13.39
N PRO A 18 11.82 0.20 -12.38
CA PRO A 18 11.84 -0.38 -11.04
C PRO A 18 10.42 -0.57 -10.51
N ILE A 19 10.16 -1.72 -9.90
CA ILE A 19 8.87 -2.06 -9.29
C ILE A 19 9.12 -2.31 -7.81
N TYR A 20 8.33 -1.66 -6.97
CA TYR A 20 8.41 -1.78 -5.52
C TYR A 20 7.09 -2.28 -4.96
N SER A 21 7.15 -3.06 -3.89
CA SER A 21 5.96 -3.57 -3.21
C SER A 21 6.11 -3.47 -1.70
N VAL A 22 4.98 -3.44 -1.02
CA VAL A 22 4.86 -3.72 0.41
C VAL A 22 3.80 -4.79 0.59
N MET A 23 3.92 -5.56 1.67
CA MET A 23 2.94 -6.59 2.02
C MET A 23 1.66 -5.96 2.56
N GLY A 24 0.53 -6.61 2.28
CA GLY A 24 -0.75 -6.32 2.95
C GLY A 24 -1.08 -7.30 4.06
N ASN A 25 -2.09 -6.96 4.86
CA ASN A 25 -2.58 -7.79 5.96
C ASN A 25 -2.92 -9.24 5.52
N HIS A 26 -3.49 -9.42 4.32
CA HIS A 26 -3.80 -10.75 3.77
C HIS A 26 -2.58 -11.57 3.34
N ASP A 27 -1.46 -10.93 3.02
CA ASP A 27 -0.21 -11.60 2.66
C ASP A 27 0.50 -12.16 3.90
N GLU A 28 0.16 -11.61 5.08
CA GLU A 28 0.81 -11.85 6.36
C GLU A 28 -0.13 -12.48 7.41
N GLN A 29 -1.11 -13.25 6.95
CA GLN A 29 -2.02 -14.07 7.76
C GLN A 29 -3.19 -13.38 8.48
N LYS A 30 -3.56 -12.15 8.10
CA LYS A 30 -4.61 -11.40 8.80
C LYS A 30 -5.72 -10.91 7.86
N PRO A 31 -6.69 -11.76 7.47
CA PRO A 31 -6.75 -13.22 7.54
C PRO A 31 -6.09 -13.91 6.34
N GLY A 32 -5.47 -15.08 6.55
CA GLY A 32 -4.94 -15.90 5.44
C GLY A 32 -3.81 -16.87 5.82
N PRO A 33 -3.30 -17.67 4.87
CA PRO A 33 -2.09 -18.46 5.07
C PRO A 33 -0.83 -17.58 5.13
N ALA A 34 0.27 -18.07 5.71
CA ALA A 34 1.57 -17.37 5.75
C ALA A 34 2.22 -17.36 4.36
N LEU A 35 1.72 -16.51 3.46
CA LEU A 35 2.23 -16.40 2.10
C LEU A 35 3.47 -15.51 2.01
N THR A 36 3.79 -14.73 3.05
CA THR A 36 4.89 -13.76 3.05
C THR A 36 6.19 -14.30 2.45
N LYS A 37 6.62 -15.50 2.85
CA LYS A 37 7.87 -16.11 2.34
C LYS A 37 7.78 -16.46 0.85
N ASP A 38 6.70 -17.12 0.45
CA ASP A 38 6.51 -17.57 -0.94
C ASP A 38 6.24 -16.39 -1.88
N LEU A 39 5.43 -15.42 -1.44
CA LEU A 39 5.15 -14.20 -2.17
C LEU A 39 6.41 -13.36 -2.33
N ARG A 40 7.21 -13.17 -1.27
CA ARG A 40 8.49 -12.46 -1.35
C ARG A 40 9.42 -13.11 -2.38
N ARG A 41 9.53 -14.44 -2.37
CA ARG A 41 10.31 -15.20 -3.36
C ARG A 41 9.80 -14.99 -4.78
N ALA A 42 8.47 -15.05 -4.97
CA ALA A 42 7.85 -14.88 -6.28
C ALA A 42 7.98 -13.45 -6.82
N LEU A 43 7.89 -12.42 -5.96
CA LEU A 43 8.11 -11.02 -6.31
C LEU A 43 9.54 -10.79 -6.79
N LEU A 44 10.53 -11.27 -6.02
CA LEU A 44 11.94 -11.14 -6.36
C LEU A 44 12.28 -11.87 -7.68
N ALA A 45 11.71 -13.05 -7.90
CA ALA A 45 11.88 -13.78 -9.16
C ALA A 45 11.33 -13.02 -10.39
N ASN A 46 10.45 -12.05 -10.18
CA ASN A 46 9.79 -11.26 -11.23
C ASN A 46 10.20 -9.78 -11.22
N ASN A 47 11.40 -9.47 -10.72
CA ASN A 47 11.96 -8.11 -10.67
C ASN A 47 11.13 -7.11 -9.86
N VAL A 48 10.27 -7.58 -8.95
CA VAL A 48 9.57 -6.73 -7.98
C VAL A 48 10.36 -6.74 -6.68
N LYS A 49 10.68 -5.56 -6.15
CA LYS A 49 11.47 -5.40 -4.92
C LYS A 49 10.54 -5.10 -3.74
N PRO A 50 10.35 -6.03 -2.79
CA PRO A 50 9.68 -5.75 -1.53
C PRO A 50 10.53 -4.79 -0.69
N ILE A 51 9.91 -3.74 -0.16
CA ILE A 51 10.59 -2.65 0.55
C ILE A 51 10.10 -2.43 1.97
N ASP A 52 9.33 -3.36 2.53
CA ASP A 52 8.83 -3.32 3.91
C ASP A 52 9.96 -3.03 4.92
N GLY A 53 9.81 -1.97 5.70
CA GLY A 53 10.79 -1.52 6.69
C GLY A 53 12.09 -0.94 6.11
N THR A 54 12.15 -0.69 4.80
CA THR A 54 13.35 -0.16 4.12
C THR A 54 13.06 1.12 3.35
N SER A 55 14.12 1.83 2.98
CA SER A 55 14.04 3.02 2.12
C SER A 55 14.99 2.92 0.93
N ILE A 56 14.63 3.63 -0.13
CA ILE A 56 15.34 3.71 -1.40
C ILE A 56 15.48 5.19 -1.76
N ASP A 57 16.71 5.63 -1.97
CA ASP A 57 16.99 6.96 -2.48
C ASP A 57 16.72 7.02 -3.99
N LEU A 58 15.81 7.89 -4.42
CA LEU A 58 15.48 8.12 -5.82
C LEU A 58 16.08 9.45 -6.34
N GLY A 59 17.09 9.97 -5.64
CA GLY A 59 17.73 11.25 -5.95
C GLY A 59 17.05 12.39 -5.20
N VAL A 60 15.98 12.93 -5.79
CA VAL A 60 15.25 14.10 -5.26
C VAL A 60 14.27 13.75 -4.14
N VAL A 61 13.79 12.51 -4.12
CA VAL A 61 12.84 11.99 -3.11
C VAL A 61 13.33 10.66 -2.57
N ARG A 62 12.85 10.29 -1.39
CA ARG A 62 13.08 8.97 -0.81
C ARG A 62 11.81 8.16 -0.78
N LEU A 63 11.84 6.95 -1.34
CA LEU A 63 10.76 5.98 -1.25
C LEU A 63 10.97 5.12 0.00
N ALA A 64 9.98 4.97 0.86
CA ALA A 64 10.05 4.08 2.01
C ALA A 64 8.82 3.18 2.13
N GLY A 65 9.05 1.89 2.39
CA GLY A 65 7.98 0.91 2.60
C GLY A 65 7.66 0.78 4.09
N ILE A 66 6.41 1.05 4.46
CA ILE A 66 5.92 0.93 5.83
C ILE A 66 5.35 -0.46 6.11
N GLY A 67 4.85 -1.15 5.08
CA GLY A 67 4.11 -2.40 5.25
C GLY A 67 2.67 -2.14 5.71
N ASP A 68 2.12 -3.06 6.51
CA ASP A 68 0.79 -2.99 7.10
C ASP A 68 0.85 -2.72 8.62
N ILE A 69 -0.05 -1.86 9.14
CA ILE A 69 -0.10 -1.48 10.56
C ILE A 69 -0.63 -2.58 11.48
N GLU A 70 -1.39 -3.54 10.95
CA GLU A 70 -1.87 -4.68 11.73
C GLU A 70 -0.74 -5.64 12.11
N ILE A 71 0.44 -5.44 11.54
CA ILE A 71 1.66 -6.16 11.84
C ILE A 71 2.56 -5.19 12.62
N PRO A 72 3.31 -5.65 13.65
CA PRO A 72 4.23 -4.78 14.36
C PRO A 72 5.26 -4.22 13.37
N SER A 73 4.98 -3.02 12.85
CA SER A 73 5.92 -2.24 12.08
C SER A 73 7.17 -2.06 12.94
N ASP A 74 8.34 -2.33 12.38
CA ASP A 74 9.60 -2.12 13.08
C ASP A 74 9.66 -0.65 13.50
N LEU A 75 9.51 -0.40 14.81
CA LEU A 75 9.55 0.95 15.37
C LEU A 75 10.84 1.68 14.99
N LYS A 76 11.93 0.95 14.72
CA LYS A 76 13.17 1.52 14.19
C LYS A 76 13.01 2.04 12.76
N ALA A 77 12.34 1.29 11.89
CA ALA A 77 12.07 1.74 10.53
C ALA A 77 11.17 2.98 10.51
N LEU A 78 10.13 3.01 11.37
CA LEU A 78 9.26 4.18 11.51
C LEU A 78 10.01 5.39 12.05
N THR A 79 10.77 5.24 13.13
CA THR A 79 11.55 6.34 13.71
C THR A 79 12.62 6.87 12.76
N ALA A 80 13.21 6.00 11.92
CA ALA A 80 14.15 6.42 10.89
C ALA A 80 13.53 7.37 9.86
N LEU A 81 12.20 7.32 9.63
CA LEU A 81 11.52 8.26 8.72
C LEU A 81 11.63 9.71 9.18
N ALA A 82 11.64 9.95 10.50
CA ALA A 82 11.76 11.31 11.06
C ALA A 82 13.15 11.92 10.89
N LEU A 83 14.16 11.10 10.58
CA LEU A 83 15.56 11.50 10.42
C LEU A 83 15.94 11.76 8.94
N GLN A 84 14.98 11.68 8.02
CA GLN A 84 15.23 11.84 6.60
C GLN A 84 15.37 13.33 6.22
N ASP A 85 16.22 13.57 5.23
CA ASP A 85 16.65 14.89 4.74
C ASP A 85 15.97 15.30 3.42
N LYS A 86 15.08 14.46 2.88
CA LYS A 86 14.41 14.65 1.59
C LYS A 86 12.90 14.48 1.71
N PRO A 87 12.11 15.09 0.80
CA PRO A 87 10.71 14.73 0.64
C PRO A 87 10.54 13.22 0.41
N MET A 88 9.44 12.67 0.88
CA MET A 88 9.24 11.23 0.89
C MET A 88 8.00 10.75 0.17
N LEU A 89 8.13 9.61 -0.49
CA LEU A 89 7.02 8.77 -0.91
C LEU A 89 6.96 7.60 0.06
N LEU A 90 5.90 7.53 0.84
CA LEU A 90 5.67 6.44 1.79
C LEU A 90 4.70 5.45 1.14
N LEU A 91 5.06 4.18 1.13
CA LEU A 91 4.22 3.10 0.59
C LEU A 91 3.71 2.24 1.73
N THR A 92 2.39 2.08 1.82
CA THR A 92 1.74 1.23 2.83
C THR A 92 0.56 0.49 2.22
N HIS A 93 0.17 -0.64 2.82
CA HIS A 93 -1.09 -1.26 2.46
C HIS A 93 -2.28 -0.45 3.01
N ASN A 94 -2.28 -0.19 4.32
CA ASN A 94 -3.41 0.40 5.04
C ASN A 94 -3.25 1.92 5.25
N PRO A 95 -4.25 2.76 4.89
CA PRO A 95 -4.20 4.20 5.15
C PRO A 95 -4.09 4.57 6.63
N ASP A 96 -4.53 3.71 7.56
CA ASP A 96 -4.42 3.95 9.00
C ASP A 96 -2.97 3.86 9.51
N SER A 97 -2.02 3.39 8.69
CA SER A 97 -0.58 3.49 8.98
C SER A 97 -0.12 4.93 9.27
N LYS A 98 -0.85 5.94 8.77
CA LYS A 98 -0.60 7.35 9.08
C LYS A 98 -0.57 7.67 10.58
N TYR A 99 -1.30 6.90 11.41
CA TYR A 99 -1.39 7.14 12.84
C TYR A 99 -0.15 6.65 13.61
N ALA A 100 0.68 5.83 12.97
CA ALA A 100 1.94 5.35 13.51
C ALA A 100 3.15 6.15 13.02
N LEU A 101 2.95 7.09 12.08
CA LEU A 101 4.02 7.94 11.60
C LEU A 101 4.54 8.82 12.74
N PRO A 102 5.88 8.96 12.87
CA PRO A 102 6.43 9.95 13.77
C PRO A 102 6.14 11.36 13.26
N LYS A 103 6.49 12.37 14.05
CA LYS A 103 6.52 13.75 13.58
C LYS A 103 7.53 13.87 12.44
N MET A 104 7.05 14.22 11.25
CA MET A 104 7.80 14.31 10.02
C MET A 104 8.42 15.69 9.86
N GLN A 105 9.72 15.73 9.57
CA GLN A 105 10.43 16.99 9.31
C GLN A 105 10.36 17.42 7.84
N GLN A 106 10.14 16.46 6.95
CA GLN A 106 10.08 16.65 5.51
C GLN A 106 8.67 16.35 4.99
N PRO A 107 8.23 17.04 3.92
CA PRO A 107 6.92 16.75 3.32
C PRO A 107 6.89 15.32 2.79
N PHE A 108 5.73 14.68 2.91
CA PHE A 108 5.54 13.33 2.41
C PHE A 108 4.21 13.14 1.72
N VAL A 109 4.16 12.14 0.83
CA VAL A 109 2.92 11.56 0.32
C VAL A 109 2.87 10.09 0.72
N LEU A 110 1.85 9.71 1.48
CA LEU A 110 1.55 8.34 1.86
C LEU A 110 0.62 7.72 0.82
N LEU A 111 1.09 6.71 0.11
CA LEU A 111 0.36 5.93 -0.87
C LEU A 111 -0.18 4.68 -0.20
N ALA A 112 -1.51 4.54 -0.17
CA ALA A 112 -2.20 3.44 0.47
C ALA A 112 -3.24 2.79 -0.44
N GLY A 113 -3.55 1.52 -0.15
CA GLY A 113 -4.63 0.76 -0.78
C GLY A 113 -5.64 0.30 0.27
N HIS A 114 -5.77 -1.02 0.42
CA HIS A 114 -6.58 -1.71 1.45
C HIS A 114 -8.10 -1.58 1.33
N THR A 115 -8.63 -0.41 0.99
CA THR A 115 -10.08 -0.12 1.07
C THR A 115 -10.88 -0.63 -0.14
N HIS A 116 -10.20 -0.99 -1.24
CA HIS A 116 -10.79 -1.33 -2.54
C HIS A 116 -11.78 -0.25 -3.05
N GLY A 117 -11.69 0.98 -2.57
CA GLY A 117 -12.69 2.04 -2.86
C GLY A 117 -14.10 1.75 -2.32
N GLY A 118 -14.24 0.76 -1.44
CA GLY A 118 -15.52 0.23 -0.98
C GLY A 118 -16.15 -0.81 -1.90
N GLN A 119 -15.42 -1.31 -2.93
CA GLN A 119 -15.73 -2.41 -3.87
C GLN A 119 -17.16 -2.45 -4.47
N VAL A 120 -18.18 -2.57 -3.65
CA VAL A 120 -19.61 -2.43 -3.96
C VAL A 120 -20.11 -1.08 -3.42
N ASN A 121 -20.07 -0.06 -4.26
CA ASN A 121 -20.39 1.32 -3.89
C ASN A 121 -21.90 1.60 -3.98
N LEU A 122 -22.60 1.43 -2.86
CA LEU A 122 -24.00 1.76 -2.66
C LEU A 122 -24.17 3.04 -1.83
N PRO A 123 -25.20 3.86 -2.10
CA PRO A 123 -25.54 5.01 -1.26
C PRO A 123 -25.72 4.59 0.21
N VAL A 124 -25.19 5.40 1.15
CA VAL A 124 -25.29 5.23 2.62
C VAL A 124 -24.53 4.01 3.19
N VAL A 125 -24.60 2.85 2.55
CA VAL A 125 -23.99 1.59 3.05
C VAL A 125 -22.46 1.62 2.94
N THR A 126 -21.93 2.11 1.82
CA THR A 126 -20.48 2.07 1.55
C THR A 126 -19.67 2.77 2.64
N GLN A 127 -20.11 3.96 3.08
CA GLN A 127 -19.38 4.71 4.10
C GLN A 127 -19.38 3.97 5.45
N LYS A 128 -20.48 3.31 5.80
CA LYS A 128 -20.55 2.49 7.03
C LYS A 128 -19.55 1.34 6.98
N VAL A 129 -19.46 0.65 5.84
CA VAL A 129 -18.48 -0.44 5.64
C VAL A 129 -17.06 0.10 5.71
N LEU A 130 -16.76 1.21 5.03
CA LEU A 130 -15.43 1.81 5.05
C LEU A 130 -15.00 2.24 6.46
N ASN A 131 -15.92 2.74 7.29
CA ASN A 131 -15.65 3.08 8.69
C ASN A 131 -15.34 1.86 9.58
N LEU A 132 -15.67 0.63 9.14
CA LEU A 132 -15.26 -0.60 9.80
C LEU A 132 -13.88 -1.09 9.35
N VAL A 133 -13.45 -0.70 8.14
CA VAL A 133 -12.16 -1.08 7.54
C VAL A 133 -11.06 -0.09 7.89
N THR A 134 -11.40 1.19 8.02
CA THR A 134 -10.44 2.27 8.34
C THR A 134 -11.07 3.27 9.30
N LYS A 135 -10.26 3.90 10.16
CA LYS A 135 -10.73 4.82 11.21
C LYS A 135 -11.48 6.05 10.67
N GLN A 136 -11.17 6.52 9.46
CA GLN A 136 -11.85 7.66 8.84
C GLN A 136 -12.71 7.27 7.62
N GLY A 137 -12.88 5.98 7.36
CA GLY A 137 -13.64 5.51 6.20
C GLY A 137 -13.09 5.98 4.87
N TYR A 138 -11.77 5.85 4.68
CA TYR A 138 -11.10 6.21 3.45
C TYR A 138 -11.67 5.42 2.26
N LYS A 139 -11.98 6.13 1.17
CA LYS A 139 -12.56 5.52 -0.02
C LYS A 139 -11.51 5.42 -1.12
N ARG A 140 -11.34 6.51 -1.88
CA ARG A 140 -10.26 6.70 -2.85
C ARG A 140 -10.02 8.19 -3.01
N GLY A 141 -8.80 8.57 -3.36
CA GLY A 141 -8.41 9.95 -3.66
C GLY A 141 -7.37 10.51 -2.70
N LEU A 142 -7.18 11.82 -2.79
CA LEU A 142 -6.17 12.57 -2.04
C LEU A 142 -6.79 13.21 -0.79
N TYR A 143 -6.15 13.02 0.34
CA TYR A 143 -6.57 13.49 1.65
C TYR A 143 -5.44 14.31 2.29
N PRO A 144 -5.71 15.54 2.78
CA PRO A 144 -4.69 16.33 3.46
C PRO A 144 -4.37 15.75 4.85
N LEU A 145 -3.09 15.79 5.21
CA LEU A 145 -2.59 15.52 6.57
C LEU A 145 -1.85 16.77 7.09
N ALA A 146 -1.50 16.78 8.37
CA ALA A 146 -0.82 17.93 8.98
C ALA A 146 0.56 18.22 8.35
N GLU A 147 1.32 17.17 8.02
CA GLU A 147 2.71 17.26 7.55
C GLU A 147 2.91 16.67 6.15
N GLY A 148 1.82 16.34 5.46
CA GLY A 148 1.86 15.66 4.16
C GLY A 148 0.49 15.38 3.58
N GLN A 149 0.43 14.41 2.68
CA GLN A 149 -0.80 13.97 2.03
C GLN A 149 -0.94 12.45 2.08
N LEU A 150 -2.19 11.97 2.08
CA LEU A 150 -2.53 10.56 1.93
C LEU A 150 -3.26 10.39 0.60
N PHE A 151 -2.73 9.56 -0.29
CA PHE A 151 -3.43 9.10 -1.48
C PHE A 151 -3.89 7.65 -1.30
N VAL A 152 -5.20 7.42 -1.43
CA VAL A 152 -5.79 6.07 -1.34
C VAL A 152 -6.25 5.63 -2.73
N THR A 153 -5.68 4.55 -3.23
CA THR A 153 -6.12 3.93 -4.49
C THR A 153 -7.28 2.96 -4.25
N SER A 154 -8.20 2.86 -5.21
CA SER A 154 -9.17 1.75 -5.24
C SER A 154 -8.56 0.42 -5.67
N GLY A 155 -7.34 0.45 -6.25
CA GLY A 155 -6.60 -0.72 -6.71
C GLY A 155 -7.33 -1.56 -7.76
N ILE A 156 -6.71 -2.68 -8.14
CA ILE A 156 -7.29 -3.64 -9.09
C ILE A 156 -7.90 -4.87 -8.42
N GLY A 157 -7.49 -5.20 -7.19
CA GLY A 157 -7.86 -6.43 -6.48
C GLY A 157 -9.29 -6.44 -5.95
N MET A 158 -9.77 -7.59 -5.49
CA MET A 158 -11.07 -7.75 -4.85
C MET A 158 -10.92 -8.59 -3.58
N ILE A 159 -11.85 -8.45 -2.65
CA ILE A 159 -11.92 -9.25 -1.42
C ILE A 159 -13.32 -9.85 -1.24
N GLY A 160 -13.36 -11.13 -0.85
CA GLY A 160 -14.60 -11.86 -0.56
C GLY A 160 -15.46 -12.06 -1.81
N LEU A 161 -16.41 -11.15 -2.02
CA LEU A 161 -17.28 -11.17 -3.20
C LEU A 161 -16.48 -10.75 -4.44
N PRO A 162 -16.34 -11.60 -5.49
CA PRO A 162 -15.57 -11.25 -6.69
C PRO A 162 -16.39 -10.35 -7.63
N LEU A 163 -16.86 -9.21 -7.11
CA LEU A 163 -17.69 -8.24 -7.79
C LEU A 163 -17.30 -6.84 -7.37
N ARG A 164 -17.23 -5.93 -8.36
CA ARG A 164 -17.19 -4.49 -8.15
C ARG A 164 -18.46 -3.85 -8.71
N PHE A 165 -19.06 -2.91 -7.99
CA PHE A 165 -20.22 -2.15 -8.45
C PHE A 165 -20.02 -0.67 -8.16
N ALA A 166 -20.20 0.19 -9.17
CA ALA A 166 -19.99 1.65 -9.06
C ALA A 166 -18.64 2.06 -8.43
N MET A 167 -17.62 1.19 -8.53
CA MET A 167 -16.25 1.38 -8.07
C MET A 167 -15.27 0.60 -8.96
N PRO A 168 -14.99 1.09 -10.18
CA PRO A 168 -14.13 0.39 -11.13
C PRO A 168 -12.70 0.21 -10.59
N PRO A 169 -11.99 -0.86 -10.98
CA PRO A 169 -10.57 -1.02 -10.65
C PRO A 169 -9.72 0.09 -11.28
N THR A 170 -8.65 0.49 -10.61
CA THR A 170 -7.76 1.57 -11.07
C THR A 170 -6.30 1.15 -11.06
N ILE A 171 -5.56 1.66 -12.05
CA ILE A 171 -4.11 1.82 -12.01
C ILE A 171 -3.88 3.32 -12.07
N ASP A 172 -3.38 3.89 -10.98
CA ASP A 172 -3.24 5.34 -10.84
C ASP A 172 -1.88 5.81 -11.34
N ILE A 173 -1.86 6.91 -12.09
CA ILE A 173 -0.63 7.62 -12.50
C ILE A 173 -0.58 8.90 -11.68
N LEU A 174 0.46 9.02 -10.86
CA LEU A 174 0.66 10.19 -9.99
C LEU A 174 1.79 11.05 -10.56
N GLN A 175 1.54 12.35 -10.63
CA GLN A 175 2.52 13.36 -10.98
C GLN A 175 2.75 14.23 -9.75
N PHE A 176 4.02 14.50 -9.46
CA PHE A 176 4.45 15.29 -8.31
C PHE A 176 5.13 16.54 -8.85
N GLU A 177 4.81 17.69 -8.27
CA GLU A 177 5.39 19.00 -8.57
C GLU A 177 6.43 19.41 -7.52
#